data_AF-A0A8A1LX92-F1
#
_entry.id   AF-A0A8A1LX92-F1
#
_cell.length_a   1.000
_cell.length_b   1.000
_cell.length_c   1.000
_cell.angle_alpha   90.00
_cell.angle_beta   90.00
_cell.angle_gamma   90.00
#
_symmetry.space_group_name_H-M   'P 1'
#
loop_
_entity.id
_entity.type
_entity.pdbx_description
1 polymer ?
#
loop_
_entity_poly.entity_id
_entity_poly.type
_entity_poly.pdbx_seq_one_letter_code
_entity_poly.pdbx_strand_id
1 'polypeptide(L)' 'MSNPAQLFLLADHIKLSLLERQRAISLSIEPNSQDGEISRSLESLREGIESLDSRILRLEENDDP' A
#
# COMPACT_ATOMS: atom_id res chain seq x y z
N MET A 1 -4.60 -13.34 -2.13
CA MET A 1 -3.65 -13.28 -3.25
C MET A 1 -3.63 -11.86 -3.77
N SER A 2 -2.62 -11.07 -3.41
CA SER A 2 -2.40 -9.72 -3.93
C SER A 2 -1.86 -9.83 -5.36
N ASN A 3 -2.68 -9.49 -6.35
CA ASN A 3 -2.22 -9.34 -7.75
C ASN A 3 -1.52 -7.96 -7.87
N PRO A 4 -0.40 -7.83 -8.61
CA PRO A 4 0.27 -6.55 -8.86
C PRO A 4 -0.68 -5.36 -9.17
N ALA A 5 -1.74 -5.59 -9.96
CA ALA A 5 -2.73 -4.56 -10.26
C ALA A 5 -3.43 -3.98 -9.00
N GLN A 6 -3.69 -4.83 -8.00
CA GLN A 6 -4.29 -4.40 -6.73
C GLN A 6 -3.32 -3.57 -5.89
N LEU A 7 -2.01 -3.85 -5.96
CA LEU A 7 -1.01 -3.04 -5.26
C LEU A 7 -0.88 -1.64 -5.87
N PHE A 8 -0.99 -1.51 -7.19
CA PHE A 8 -1.03 -0.20 -7.84
C PHE A 8 -2.26 0.62 -7.41
N LEU A 9 -3.45 -0.01 -7.38
CA LEU A 9 -4.66 0.65 -6.90
C LEU A 9 -4.54 1.06 -5.42
N LEU A 10 -3.96 0.19 -4.59
CA LEU A 10 -3.71 0.49 -3.19
C LEU A 10 -2.71 1.64 -3.01
N ALA A 11 -1.64 1.67 -3.81
CA ALA A 11 -0.67 2.76 -3.81
C ALA A 11 -1.32 4.09 -4.21
N ASP A 12 -2.20 4.10 -5.19
CA ASP A 12 -2.94 5.31 -5.58
C ASP A 12 -3.94 5.75 -4.51
N HIS A 13 -4.63 4.81 -3.86
CA HIS A 13 -5.47 5.11 -2.71
C HIS A 13 -4.67 5.78 -1.58
N ILE A 14 -3.52 5.22 -1.21
CA ILE A 14 -2.63 5.79 -0.18
C ILE A 14 -2.21 7.20 -0.55
N LYS A 15 -1.82 7.45 -1.81
CA LYS A 15 -1.46 8.80 -2.27
C LYS A 15 -2.61 9.78 -2.09
N LEU A 16 -3.83 9.38 -2.48
CA LEU A 16 -5.02 10.22 -2.35
C LEU A 16 -5.33 10.53 -0.88
N SER A 17 -5.34 9.52 0.00
CA SER A 17 -5.58 9.73 1.44
C SER A 17 -4.52 10.66 2.07
N LEU A 18 -3.25 10.53 1.67
CA LEU A 18 -2.19 11.42 2.16
C LEU A 18 -2.38 12.87 1.67
N LEU A 19 -2.83 13.08 0.43
CA LEU A 19 -3.14 14.40 -0.10
C LEU A 19 -4.35 15.04 0.62
N GLU A 20 -5.38 14.25 0.91
CA GLU A 20 -6.55 14.72 1.67
C GLU A 20 -6.17 15.10 3.11
N ARG A 21 -5.34 14.29 3.77
CA ARG A 21 -4.76 14.60 5.08
C ARG A 21 -3.98 15.91 5.03
N GLN A 22 -3.11 16.09 4.03
CA GLN A 22 -2.35 17.32 3.86
C GLN A 22 -3.26 18.53 3.63
N ARG A 23 -4.35 18.37 2.86
CA ARG A 23 -5.36 19.41 2.67
C ARG A 23 -6.04 19.78 3.99
N ALA A 24 -6.43 18.80 4.80
CA ALA A 24 -7.05 19.04 6.11
C ALA A 24 -6.12 19.84 7.04
N ILE A 25 -4.83 19.47 7.09
CA ILE A 25 -3.79 20.22 7.81
C ILE A 25 -3.72 21.67 7.31
N SER A 26 -3.64 21.88 6.00
CA SER A 26 -3.57 23.23 5.41
C SER A 26 -4.82 24.08 5.70
N LEU A 27 -5.97 23.44 5.93
CA LEU A 27 -7.24 24.10 6.27
C LEU A 27 -7.49 24.20 7.79
N SER A 28 -6.56 23.74 8.63
CA SER A 28 -6.74 23.66 10.09
C SER A 28 -7.97 22.84 10.51
N ILE A 29 -8.34 21.84 9.70
CA ILE A 29 -9.38 20.85 9.99
C ILE A 29 -8.70 19.65 10.66
N GLU A 30 -9.38 18.97 11.59
CA GLU A 30 -8.85 17.77 12.26
C GLU A 30 -8.43 16.69 11.24
N PRO A 31 -7.13 16.40 11.09
CA PRO A 31 -6.63 15.53 10.01
C PRO A 31 -6.60 14.05 10.40
N ASN A 32 -6.81 13.73 11.68
CA ASN A 32 -6.55 12.41 12.25
C ASN A 32 -7.64 11.38 11.95
N SER A 33 -8.77 11.79 11.34
CA SER A 33 -9.88 10.90 11.01
C SER A 33 -9.52 9.80 10.01
N GLN A 34 -8.47 10.01 9.19
CA GLN A 34 -8.01 9.05 8.19
C GLN A 34 -6.73 8.28 8.60
N ASP A 35 -6.08 8.61 9.71
CA ASP A 35 -4.77 8.03 10.06
C ASP A 35 -4.84 6.51 10.26
N GLY A 36 -5.97 6.00 10.77
CA GLY A 36 -6.20 4.56 10.89
C GLY A 36 -6.39 3.84 9.56
N GLU A 37 -7.09 4.45 8.59
CA GLU A 37 -7.25 3.94 7.22
C GLU A 37 -5.91 3.89 6.48
N ILE A 38 -5.13 4.97 6.59
CA ILE A 38 -3.79 5.09 5.99
C ILE A 38 -2.87 4.01 6.57
N SER A 39 -2.86 3.84 7.89
CA SER A 39 -2.04 2.82 8.55
C SER A 39 -2.37 1.41 8.07
N ARG A 40 -3.66 1.05 7.98
CA ARG A 40 -4.09 -0.25 7.44
C ARG A 40 -3.72 -0.43 5.97
N SER A 41 -3.87 0.62 5.16
CA SER A 41 -3.55 0.56 3.73
C SER A 41 -2.05 0.36 3.51
N LEU A 42 -1.19 1.03 4.29
CA LEU A 42 0.26 0.85 4.26
C LEU A 42 0.68 -0.56 4.69
N GLU A 43 0.02 -1.09 5.72
CA GLU A 43 0.22 -2.48 6.17
C GLU A 43 -0.11 -3.47 5.04
N SER A 44 -1.29 -3.35 4.44
CA SER A 44 -1.70 -4.21 3.33
C SER A 44 -0.78 -4.08 2.10
N LEU A 45 -0.22 -2.89 1.85
CA LEU A 45 0.74 -2.69 0.78
C LEU A 45 2.04 -3.44 1.08
N ARG A 46 2.55 -3.37 2.32
CA ARG A 46 3.76 -4.07 2.75
C ARG A 46 3.59 -5.59 2.62
N GLU A 47 2.54 -6.15 3.22
CA GLU A 47 2.23 -7.59 3.11
C GLU A 47 2.10 -8.03 1.64
N GLY A 48 1.51 -7.17 0.81
CA GLY A 48 1.35 -7.38 -0.61
C GLY A 48 2.68 -7.49 -1.36
N ILE A 49 3.64 -6.62 -1.04
CA ILE A 49 5.00 -6.62 -1.60
C ILE A 49 5.78 -7.84 -1.12
N GLU A 50 5.77 -8.14 0.19
CA GLU A 50 6.46 -9.31 0.76
C GLU A 50 5.96 -10.62 0.14
N SER A 51 4.65 -10.72 -0.13
CA SER A 51 4.07 -11.87 -0.84
C SER A 51 4.51 -11.95 -2.30
N LEU A 52 4.78 -10.83 -2.98
CA LEU A 52 5.30 -10.84 -4.35
C LEU A 52 6.76 -11.24 -4.37
N ASP A 53 7.59 -10.69 -3.49
CA ASP A 53 9.00 -11.04 -3.38
C ASP A 53 9.18 -12.54 -3.08
N SER A 54 8.38 -13.08 -2.15
CA SER A 54 8.37 -14.52 -1.85
C SER A 54 7.99 -15.37 -3.06
N ARG A 55 7.11 -14.86 -3.92
CA ARG A 55 6.68 -15.57 -5.13
C ARG A 55 7.74 -15.48 -6.23
N ILE A 56 8.41 -14.35 -6.38
CA ILE A 56 9.55 -14.16 -7.31
C ILE A 56 10.68 -15.11 -6.94
N LEU A 57 11.10 -15.13 -5.67
CA LEU A 57 12.12 -16.05 -5.18
C LEU A 57 11.80 -17.51 -5.47
N ARG A 58 10.55 -17.95 -5.23
CA ARG A 58 10.12 -19.30 -5.57
C ARG A 58 10.17 -19.57 -7.07
N LEU A 59 9.82 -18.61 -7.91
CA LEU A 59 9.91 -18.79 -9.37
C LEU A 59 11.36 -18.95 -9.81
N GLU A 60 12.28 -18.14 -9.27
CA GLU A 60 13.71 -18.23 -9.55
C GLU A 60 14.31 -19.57 -9.08
N GLU A 61 13.94 -20.06 -7.89
CA GLU A 61 14.38 -21.37 -7.39
C GLU A 61 13.85 -22.56 -8.22
N ASN A 62 12.69 -22.43 -8.87
CA ASN A 62 12.12 -23.48 -9.72
C ASN A 62 12.62 -23.43 -11.17
N ASP A 63 13.27 -22.34 -11.58
CA ASP A 63 13.88 -22.16 -12.91
C ASP A 63 15.38 -22.55 -12.93
N ASP A 64 15.95 -22.99 -11.81
CA ASP A 64 17.31 -23.56 -11.72
C ASP A 64 17.31 -25.03 -12.22
N PRO A 65 18.12 -25.40 -13.25
CA PRO A 65 18.10 -26.71 -13.91
C PRO A 65 18.73 -27.86 -13.11
#